data_AF-A0A969DV64-F1
#
_entry.id   AF-A0A969DV64-F1
#
_cell.length_a   1.000
_cell.length_b   1.000
_cell.length_c   1.000
_cell.angle_alpha   90.00
_cell.angle_beta   90.00
_cell.angle_gamma   90.00
#
_symmetry.space_group_name_H-M   'P 1'
#
loop_
_entity.id
_entity.type
_entity.pdbx_description
1 polymer ?
#
loop_
_entity_poly.entity_id
_entity_poly.type
_entity_poly.pdbx_seq_one_letter_code
_entity_poly.pdbx_strand_id
1 'polypeptide(L)'
;MAKLYFRGMAAQNGKPRLGRSARCLGIRPGIDIDVESLPLERLDERGCLISEVEQNSAGNERVEVAIRNHKGMSTSLSIEGLPEFRRPPKFGGKGRDPLWQVDESDIRGDLEAVQDSDTHVSIMPSTTMALERYEAALASTQDSWTEVK
;
A
#
# COMPACT_ATOMS: atom_id res chain seq x y z
N MET A 1 -5.43 5.37 -22.43
CA MET A 1 -4.98 4.03 -21.99
C MET A 1 -4.95 4.04 -20.49
N ALA A 2 -5.54 3.05 -19.83
CA ALA A 2 -5.47 2.97 -18.38
C ALA A 2 -4.07 2.50 -17.95
N LYS A 3 -3.53 3.12 -16.90
CA LYS A 3 -2.20 2.78 -16.37
C LYS A 3 -2.36 1.59 -15.42
N LEU A 4 -1.57 0.54 -15.64
CA LEU A 4 -1.61 -0.68 -14.83
C LEU A 4 -0.42 -0.75 -13.90
N TYR A 5 -0.65 -1.29 -12.71
CA TYR A 5 0.37 -1.55 -11.70
C TYR A 5 0.48 -3.04 -11.41
N PHE A 6 1.71 -3.55 -11.37
CA PHE A 6 2.02 -4.97 -11.25
C PHE A 6 2.71 -5.28 -9.91
N ARG A 7 2.35 -6.39 -9.28
CA ARG A 7 3.02 -6.89 -8.06
C ARG A 7 2.91 -8.40 -7.92
N GLY A 8 4.01 -9.05 -7.53
CA GLY A 8 4.00 -10.46 -7.15
C GLY A 8 3.48 -10.64 -5.73
N MET A 9 2.35 -11.34 -5.57
CA MET A 9 1.69 -11.55 -4.27
C MET A 9 1.15 -12.97 -4.14
N ALA A 10 1.25 -13.54 -2.94
CA ALA A 10 0.70 -14.84 -2.63
C ALA A 10 -0.82 -14.83 -2.85
N ALA A 11 -1.36 -15.92 -3.40
CA ALA A 11 -2.80 -16.09 -3.55
C ALA A 11 -3.42 -16.70 -2.30
N GLN A 12 -4.64 -16.29 -1.97
CA GLN A 12 -5.54 -16.96 -1.04
C GLN A 12 -6.96 -16.87 -1.60
N ASN A 13 -7.64 -18.00 -1.75
CA ASN A 13 -9.01 -18.07 -2.27
C ASN A 13 -9.20 -17.35 -3.63
N GLY A 14 -8.21 -17.44 -4.52
CA GLY A 14 -8.26 -16.82 -5.85
C GLY A 14 -8.05 -15.30 -5.88
N LYS A 15 -7.63 -14.70 -4.76
CA LYS A 15 -7.34 -13.27 -4.63
C LYS A 15 -5.94 -13.04 -4.04
N PRO A 16 -5.36 -11.84 -4.12
CA PRO A 16 -4.14 -11.54 -3.38
C PRO A 16 -4.37 -11.71 -1.89
N ARG A 17 -3.46 -12.42 -1.21
CA ARG A 17 -3.52 -12.62 0.23
C ARG A 17 -3.26 -11.31 0.95
N LEU A 18 -4.09 -10.95 1.91
CA LEU A 18 -3.91 -9.76 2.75
C LEU A 18 -2.79 -9.96 3.79
N GLY A 19 -2.20 -8.85 4.24
CA GLY A 19 -1.43 -8.82 5.49
C GLY A 19 -0.07 -8.12 5.41
N ARG A 20 0.59 -8.02 6.58
CA ARG A 20 1.84 -7.29 6.77
C ARG A 20 3.08 -8.04 6.28
N SER A 21 3.12 -8.35 4.99
CA SER A 21 4.22 -9.07 4.38
C SER A 21 4.53 -8.54 3.00
N ALA A 22 5.80 -8.59 2.62
CA ALA A 22 6.24 -8.24 1.28
C ALA A 22 5.64 -9.15 0.20
N ARG A 23 5.03 -10.29 0.55
CA ARG A 23 4.33 -11.21 -0.37
C ARG A 23 2.81 -11.04 -0.35
N CYS A 24 2.28 -10.09 0.40
CA CYS A 24 0.84 -9.88 0.54
C CYS A 24 0.43 -8.53 -0.07
N LEU A 25 -0.88 -8.38 -0.25
CA LEU A 25 -1.55 -7.10 -0.41
C LEU A 25 -1.60 -6.42 0.96
N GLY A 26 -0.76 -5.42 1.14
CA GLY A 26 -0.48 -4.80 2.43
C GLY A 26 0.94 -4.24 2.49
N ILE A 27 1.30 -3.74 3.67
CA ILE A 27 2.57 -3.10 3.96
C ILE A 27 3.24 -3.69 5.20
N ARG A 28 4.55 -3.50 5.33
CA ARG A 28 5.29 -3.77 6.55
C ARG A 28 5.59 -2.44 7.26
N PRO A 29 4.95 -2.16 8.40
CA PRO A 29 5.27 -0.98 9.21
C PRO A 29 6.77 -0.89 9.52
N GLY A 30 7.36 0.29 9.37
CA GLY A 30 8.79 0.55 9.58
C GLY A 30 9.72 0.07 8.47
N ILE A 31 9.20 -0.60 7.42
CA ILE A 31 9.98 -1.01 6.24
C ILE A 31 9.39 -0.39 4.97
N ASP A 32 8.12 -0.70 4.69
CA ASP A 32 7.43 -0.23 3.49
C ASP A 32 6.78 1.14 3.70
N ILE A 33 6.50 1.52 4.95
CA ILE A 33 5.87 2.78 5.34
C ILE A 33 6.43 3.21 6.70
N ASP A 34 6.69 4.50 6.88
CA ASP A 34 7.09 5.01 8.19
C ASP A 34 5.85 5.15 9.08
N VAL A 35 5.98 4.73 10.33
CA VAL A 35 4.89 4.71 11.29
C VAL A 35 5.33 5.43 12.56
N GLU A 36 4.46 6.31 13.06
CA GLU A 36 4.64 6.99 14.32
C GLU A 36 3.52 6.66 15.29
N SER A 37 3.81 6.63 16.58
CA SER A 37 2.81 6.53 17.63
C SER A 37 2.37 7.93 18.04
N LEU A 38 1.13 8.31 17.75
CA LEU A 38 0.57 9.63 18.08
C LEU A 38 -0.64 9.49 19.02
N PRO A 39 -0.93 10.50 19.86
CA PRO A 39 -2.18 10.54 20.61
C PRO A 39 -3.40 10.46 19.67
N LEU A 40 -4.42 9.70 20.04
CA LEU A 40 -5.64 9.52 19.24
C LEU A 40 -6.32 10.85 18.91
N GLU A 41 -6.25 11.83 19.81
CA GLU A 41 -6.82 13.17 19.66
C GLU A 41 -6.14 13.99 18.58
N ARG A 42 -5.00 13.53 18.04
CA ARG A 42 -4.39 14.13 16.85
C ARG A 42 -5.05 13.66 15.56
N LEU A 43 -5.98 12.71 15.61
CA LEU A 43 -6.71 12.23 14.45
C LEU A 43 -8.16 12.72 14.47
N ASP A 44 -8.68 13.08 13.30
CA ASP A 44 -10.08 13.44 13.12
C ASP A 44 -10.99 12.20 13.25
N GLU A 45 -12.30 12.39 13.14
CA GLU A 45 -13.29 11.30 13.16
C GLU A 45 -13.08 10.26 12.04
N ARG A 46 -12.31 10.61 11.01
CA ARG A 46 -11.94 9.74 9.90
C ARG A 46 -10.60 9.04 10.17
N GLY A 47 -9.86 9.38 11.21
CA GLY A 47 -8.54 8.82 11.46
C GLY A 47 -7.42 9.48 10.66
N CYS A 48 -7.63 10.68 10.12
CA CYS A 48 -6.62 11.50 9.43
C CYS A 48 -6.01 12.51 10.40
N LEU A 49 -4.74 12.87 10.22
CA LEU A 49 -4.06 13.83 11.09
C LEU A 49 -4.71 15.22 11.03
N ILE A 50 -5.12 15.75 12.20
CA ILE A 50 -5.67 17.10 12.36
C ILE A 50 -4.56 18.14 12.20
N SER A 51 -4.89 19.26 11.56
CA SER A 51 -3.98 20.41 11.37
C SER A 51 -3.56 21.03 12.72
N GLU A 52 -2.36 21.62 12.77
CA GLU A 52 -1.74 22.14 13.99
C GLU A 52 -2.54 23.22 14.74
N VAL A 53 -3.57 23.80 14.11
CA VAL A 53 -4.38 24.90 14.63
C VAL A 53 -5.35 24.45 15.75
N GLU A 54 -5.64 23.16 15.87
CA GLU A 54 -6.65 22.62 16.82
C GLU A 54 -6.04 21.87 18.02
N GLN A 55 -4.76 22.11 18.31
CA GLN A 55 -4.05 21.39 19.36
C GLN A 55 -4.37 21.91 20.76
N ASN A 56 -5.28 21.24 21.46
CA ASN A 56 -5.40 21.32 22.91
C ASN A 56 -5.84 19.95 23.46
N SER A 57 -4.90 19.01 23.61
CA SER A 57 -4.89 17.99 24.68
C SER A 57 -3.79 16.95 24.46
N ALA A 58 -3.11 16.60 25.56
CA ALA A 58 -2.24 15.44 25.65
C ALA A 58 -3.08 14.24 26.15
N GLY A 59 -3.66 13.50 25.21
CA GLY A 59 -4.31 12.23 25.55
C GLY A 59 -3.31 11.12 25.85
N ASN A 60 -3.74 10.15 26.65
CA ASN A 60 -2.93 9.00 27.02
C ASN A 60 -3.03 7.84 26.01
N GLU A 61 -4.10 7.79 25.22
CA GLU A 61 -4.30 6.74 24.22
C GLU A 61 -3.50 7.06 22.96
N ARG A 62 -2.65 6.12 22.54
CA ARG A 62 -1.80 6.30 21.36
C ARG A 62 -2.16 5.29 20.29
N VAL A 63 -2.15 5.76 19.05
CA VAL A 63 -2.42 4.96 17.86
C VAL A 63 -1.23 5.02 16.91
N GLU A 64 -1.03 3.94 16.15
CA GLU A 64 -0.05 3.91 15.08
C GLU A 64 -0.60 4.68 13.86
N VAL A 65 0.21 5.59 13.34
CA VAL A 65 -0.12 6.48 12.23
C VAL A 65 0.87 6.24 11.10
N ALA A 66 0.37 5.92 9.91
CA ALA A 66 1.15 5.83 8.69
C ALA A 66 1.46 7.25 8.18
N ILE A 67 2.75 7.57 8.07
CA ILE A 67 3.21 8.89 7.62
C ILE A 67 3.22 8.95 6.10
N ARG A 68 2.56 9.97 5.55
CA ARG A 68 2.63 10.26 4.11
C ARG A 68 4.01 10.85 3.78
N ASN A 69 4.93 10.03 3.26
CA ASN A 69 6.29 10.47 2.92
C ASN A 69 6.96 9.72 1.74
N HIS A 70 6.20 9.49 0.67
CA HIS A 70 6.61 8.77 -0.56
C HIS A 70 6.94 7.27 -0.38
N LYS A 71 6.73 6.72 0.81
CA LYS A 71 6.81 5.29 1.07
C LYS A 71 5.43 4.64 1.01
N GLY A 72 5.38 3.38 0.61
CA GLY A 72 4.14 2.61 0.54
C GLY A 72 4.34 1.21 -0.01
N MET A 73 3.26 0.58 -0.42
CA MET A 73 3.30 -0.73 -1.06
C MET A 73 3.90 -0.62 -2.47
N SER A 74 5.07 -1.23 -2.66
CA SER A 74 5.76 -1.27 -3.96
C SER A 74 4.99 -1.98 -5.05
N THR A 75 4.89 -1.37 -6.21
CA THR A 75 4.37 -1.94 -7.45
C THR A 75 5.28 -1.54 -8.62
N SER A 76 5.05 -2.12 -9.79
CA SER A 76 5.80 -1.79 -11.00
C SER A 76 4.88 -1.37 -12.14
N LEU A 77 5.40 -0.55 -13.06
CA LEU A 77 4.70 -0.10 -14.28
C LEU A 77 4.64 -1.18 -15.37
N SER A 78 5.46 -2.23 -15.24
CA SER A 78 5.53 -3.33 -16.20
C SER A 78 5.91 -4.62 -15.49
N ILE A 79 5.73 -5.74 -16.17
CA ILE A 79 6.17 -7.04 -15.67
C ILE A 79 7.69 -7.10 -15.64
N GLU A 80 8.35 -6.49 -16.62
CA GLU A 80 9.80 -6.45 -16.79
C GLU A 80 10.49 -5.60 -15.72
N GLY A 81 9.80 -4.56 -15.24
CA GLY A 81 10.27 -3.67 -14.18
C GLY A 81 10.28 -4.30 -12.78
N LEU A 82 9.64 -5.46 -12.60
CA LEU A 82 9.66 -6.18 -11.33
C LEU A 82 11.04 -6.79 -11.03
N PRO A 83 11.49 -6.75 -9.76
CA PRO A 83 12.68 -7.48 -9.34
C PRO A 83 12.58 -8.97 -9.71
N GLU A 84 13.70 -9.58 -10.12
CA GLU A 84 13.73 -10.97 -10.61
C GLU A 84 13.09 -11.95 -9.61
N PHE A 85 13.36 -11.80 -8.31
CA PHE A 85 12.82 -12.65 -7.24
C PHE A 85 11.33 -12.39 -6.91
N ARG A 86 10.72 -11.36 -7.51
CA ARG A 86 9.28 -11.04 -7.40
C ARG A 86 8.49 -11.43 -8.64
N ARG A 87 9.18 -11.55 -9.78
CA ARG A 87 8.58 -11.93 -11.05
C ARG A 87 8.52 -13.46 -11.19
N PRO A 88 7.36 -14.06 -11.54
CA PRO A 88 7.25 -15.51 -11.75
C PRO A 88 8.13 -16.07 -12.87
N PRO A 89 8.52 -17.37 -12.83
CA PRO A 89 9.22 -18.05 -13.93
C PRO A 89 8.54 -17.95 -15.29
N LYS A 90 7.20 -17.99 -15.34
CA LYS A 90 6.46 -17.82 -16.60
C LYS A 90 6.67 -16.46 -17.28
N PHE A 91 7.13 -15.47 -16.51
CA PHE A 91 7.51 -14.14 -17.00
C PHE A 91 9.03 -13.92 -16.91
N GLY A 92 9.85 -14.98 -16.88
CA GLY A 92 11.31 -14.88 -16.87
C GLY A 92 11.91 -14.34 -15.57
N GLY A 93 11.30 -14.65 -14.42
CA GLY A 93 11.87 -14.37 -13.10
C GLY A 93 12.03 -15.62 -12.22
N LYS A 94 12.26 -15.41 -10.92
CA LYS A 94 12.51 -16.46 -9.90
C LYS A 94 11.49 -16.44 -8.75
N GLY A 95 10.51 -15.53 -8.80
CA GLY A 95 9.46 -15.40 -7.79
C GLY A 95 8.48 -16.57 -7.81
N ARG A 96 8.05 -17.02 -6.64
CA ARG A 96 7.12 -18.17 -6.53
C ARG A 96 5.64 -17.78 -6.46
N ASP A 97 5.36 -16.50 -6.27
CA ASP A 97 4.01 -15.97 -6.11
C ASP A 97 3.39 -15.68 -7.48
N PRO A 98 2.06 -15.80 -7.65
CA PRO A 98 1.38 -15.28 -8.81
C PRO A 98 1.64 -13.79 -9.02
N LEU A 99 1.50 -13.36 -10.27
CA LEU A 99 1.58 -11.96 -10.64
C LEU A 99 0.18 -11.36 -10.71
N TRP A 100 -0.01 -10.20 -10.11
CA TRP A 100 -1.26 -9.48 -10.11
C TRP A 100 -1.09 -8.13 -10.78
N GLN A 101 -2.17 -7.66 -11.41
CA GLN A 101 -2.28 -6.31 -11.94
C GLN A 101 -3.51 -5.60 -11.37
N VAL A 102 -3.43 -4.28 -11.25
CA VAL A 102 -4.54 -3.39 -10.86
C VAL A 102 -4.52 -2.15 -11.74
N ASP A 103 -5.70 -1.59 -11.99
CA ASP A 103 -5.85 -0.31 -12.69
C ASP A 103 -5.58 0.86 -11.75
N GLU A 104 -4.87 1.88 -12.22
CA GLU A 104 -4.63 3.11 -11.44
C GLU A 104 -5.93 3.76 -10.96
N SER A 105 -7.03 3.64 -11.72
CA SER A 105 -8.33 4.18 -11.32
C SER A 105 -8.95 3.50 -10.09
N ASP A 106 -8.47 2.31 -9.72
CA ASP A 106 -8.84 1.62 -8.49
C ASP A 106 -7.96 2.02 -7.29
N ILE A 107 -6.87 2.75 -7.52
CA ILE A 107 -6.03 3.35 -6.47
C ILE A 107 -6.53 4.77 -6.21
N ARG A 108 -7.57 4.89 -5.38
CA ARG A 108 -8.25 6.15 -5.09
C ARG A 108 -8.64 6.30 -3.62
N GLY A 109 -9.08 7.50 -3.24
CA GLY A 109 -9.57 7.80 -1.89
C GLY A 109 -8.44 7.95 -0.88
N ASP A 110 -8.30 6.97 0.02
CA ASP A 110 -7.23 6.96 1.03
C ASP A 110 -5.88 6.51 0.48
N LEU A 111 -5.82 6.14 -0.80
CA LEU A 111 -4.61 5.70 -1.49
C LEU A 111 -4.23 6.67 -2.61
N GLU A 112 -2.93 6.84 -2.79
CA GLU A 112 -2.31 7.56 -3.89
C GLU A 112 -1.23 6.67 -4.51
N ALA A 113 -1.15 6.59 -5.84
CA ALA A 113 -0.05 5.95 -6.55
C ALA A 113 1.00 6.99 -6.94
N VAL A 114 2.20 6.88 -6.38
CA VAL A 114 3.31 7.80 -6.69
C VAL A 114 4.43 7.03 -7.39
N GLN A 115 4.72 7.41 -8.62
CA GLN A 115 5.86 6.91 -9.36
C GLN A 115 7.14 7.60 -8.90
N ASP A 116 8.11 6.84 -8.41
CA ASP A 116 9.40 7.37 -7.92
C ASP A 116 10.59 7.04 -8.84
N SER A 117 10.39 6.19 -9.85
CA SER A 117 11.36 5.90 -10.90
C SER A 117 10.68 5.43 -12.19
N ASP A 118 11.47 5.14 -13.22
CA ASP A 118 10.95 4.70 -14.52
C ASP A 118 10.20 3.35 -14.46
N THR A 119 10.37 2.58 -13.39
CA THR A 119 9.76 1.25 -13.26
C THR A 119 8.99 1.03 -11.97
N HIS A 120 9.19 1.86 -10.95
CA HIS A 120 8.63 1.66 -9.61
C HIS A 120 7.57 2.69 -9.24
N VAL A 121 6.50 2.20 -8.61
CA VAL A 121 5.39 2.99 -8.09
C VAL A 121 5.09 2.55 -6.67
N SER A 122 5.03 3.50 -5.76
CA SER A 122 4.59 3.30 -4.39
C SER A 122 3.11 3.62 -4.27
N ILE A 123 2.29 2.63 -3.92
CA ILE A 123 0.90 2.87 -3.48
C ILE A 123 1.00 3.26 -2.01
N MET A 124 0.72 4.52 -1.71
CA MET A 124 0.95 5.14 -0.41
C MET A 124 -0.34 5.72 0.16
N PRO A 125 -0.42 6.06 1.47
CA PRO A 125 -1.60 6.74 1.98
C PRO A 125 -1.67 8.16 1.39
N SER A 126 -2.87 8.61 1.01
CA SER A 126 -3.07 9.93 0.39
C SER A 126 -2.87 11.10 1.37
N THR A 127 -2.99 10.82 2.67
CA THR A 127 -2.66 11.72 3.77
C THR A 127 -2.09 10.93 4.94
N THR A 128 -1.44 11.59 5.90
CA THR A 128 -1.04 10.95 7.15
C THR A 128 -2.29 10.53 7.92
N MET A 129 -2.42 9.23 8.20
CA MET A 129 -3.64 8.62 8.75
C MET A 129 -3.32 7.42 9.65
N ALA A 130 -4.30 6.96 10.43
CA ALA A 130 -4.18 5.73 11.21
C ALA A 130 -3.68 4.57 10.34
N LEU A 131 -2.74 3.79 10.85
CA LEU A 131 -2.16 2.65 10.14
C LEU A 131 -3.25 1.65 9.73
N GLU A 132 -4.20 1.37 10.62
CA GLU A 132 -5.32 0.46 10.33
C GLU A 132 -6.21 0.96 9.19
N ARG A 133 -6.43 2.28 9.06
CA ARG A 133 -7.17 2.88 7.95
C ARG A 133 -6.44 2.66 6.64
N TYR A 134 -5.13 2.89 6.62
CA TYR A 134 -4.31 2.66 5.42
C TYR A 134 -4.32 1.18 5.02
N GLU A 135 -4.20 0.26 5.98
CA GLU A 135 -4.29 -1.18 5.70
C GLU A 135 -5.67 -1.61 5.21
N ALA A 136 -6.73 -1.05 5.77
CA ALA A 136 -8.10 -1.27 5.31
C ALA A 136 -8.30 -0.73 3.89
N ALA A 137 -7.71 0.43 3.57
CA ALA A 137 -7.75 0.99 2.22
C ALA A 137 -7.04 0.07 1.22
N LEU A 138 -5.85 -0.45 1.53
CA LEU A 138 -5.17 -1.45 0.70
C LEU A 138 -6.02 -2.72 0.54
N ALA A 139 -6.58 -3.23 1.63
CA ALA A 139 -7.44 -4.41 1.60
C ALA A 139 -8.71 -4.19 0.76
N SER A 140 -9.26 -2.98 0.74
CA SER A 140 -10.44 -2.66 -0.07
C SER A 140 -10.19 -2.78 -1.58
N THR A 141 -8.92 -2.70 -2.02
CA THR A 141 -8.56 -2.90 -3.43
C THR A 141 -8.51 -4.38 -3.84
N GLN A 142 -8.64 -5.34 -2.91
CA GLN A 142 -8.39 -6.76 -3.16
C GLN A 142 -9.13 -7.31 -4.38
N ASP A 143 -10.37 -6.88 -4.60
CA ASP A 143 -11.23 -7.35 -5.68
C ASP A 143 -10.93 -6.68 -7.03
N SER A 144 -10.18 -5.58 -7.03
CA SER A 144 -9.70 -4.90 -8.23
C SER A 144 -8.43 -5.55 -8.79
N TRP A 145 -7.74 -6.40 -8.02
CA TRP A 145 -6.56 -7.11 -8.50
C TRP A 145 -6.93 -8.33 -9.33
N THR A 146 -6.35 -8.40 -10.53
CA THR A 146 -6.55 -9.53 -11.45
C THR A 146 -5.23 -10.27 -11.64
N GLU A 147 -5.29 -11.60 -11.61
CA GLU A 147 -4.11 -12.42 -11.86
C GLU A 147 -3.71 -12.34 -13.34
N VAL A 148 -2.43 -12.03 -13.59
CA VAL A 148 -1.85 -12.00 -14.94
C VAL A 148 -1.57 -13.43 -15.36
N LYS A 149 -2.15 -13.86 -16.48
CA LYS A 149 -2.03 -15.24 -16.99
C LYS A 149 -0.79 -15.43 -17.85
#